data_AF-A0AAJ8MS16-F1
#
_entry.id   AF-A0AAJ8MS16-F1
#
_cell.length_a   1.000
_cell.length_b   1.000
_cell.length_c   1.000
_cell.angle_alpha   90.00
_cell.angle_beta   90.00
_cell.angle_gamma   90.00
#
_symmetry.space_group_name_H-M   'P 1'
#
loop_
_entity.id
_entity.type
_entity.pdbx_description
1 polymer ?
#
loop_
_entity_poly.entity_id
_entity_poly.type
_entity_poly.pdbx_seq_one_letter_code
_entity_poly.pdbx_strand_id
1 'polypeptide(L)'
;MPFGGVKASGHGRFGGEEGLRSLCSVKSITEDRFFSYIRTSIPPPVDYPIPDTKKAWGFLVGLVNLAYARRIWGRAKGLGDLIKGLL
;
A
#
# COMPACT_ATOMS: atom_id res chain seq x y z
N MET A 1 30.94 0.91 12.84
CA MET A 1 30.06 2.09 13.08
C MET A 1 30.09 2.96 11.83
N PRO A 2 28.94 3.42 11.31
CA PRO A 2 28.91 4.31 10.16
C PRO A 2 29.45 5.70 10.53
N PHE A 3 30.24 6.30 9.65
CA PHE A 3 30.76 7.67 9.80
C PHE A 3 30.03 8.60 8.82
N GLY A 4 29.61 9.77 9.27
CA GLY A 4 28.84 10.69 8.42
C GLY A 4 28.70 12.06 9.05
N GLY A 5 28.46 13.05 8.20
CA GLY A 5 28.24 14.44 8.62
C GLY A 5 26.79 14.74 8.98
N VAL A 6 26.56 15.93 9.55
CA VAL A 6 25.22 16.48 9.79
C VAL A 6 25.24 18.00 9.57
N LYS A 7 24.20 18.55 8.93
CA LYS A 7 24.09 19.99 8.58
C LYS A 7 25.28 20.46 7.72
N ALA A 8 26.00 21.49 8.17
CA ALA A 8 27.10 22.10 7.44
C ALA A 8 28.29 21.14 7.24
N SER A 9 28.42 20.09 8.06
CA SER A 9 29.51 19.12 7.91
C SER A 9 29.22 18.00 6.90
N GLY A 10 28.08 18.04 6.20
CA GLY A 10 27.66 17.06 5.19
C GLY A 10 26.39 16.29 5.55
N HIS A 11 25.92 15.42 4.64
CA HIS A 11 24.79 14.52 4.83
C HIS A 11 25.11 13.12 4.31
N GLY A 12 24.42 12.11 4.83
CA GLY A 12 24.69 10.71 4.52
C GLY A 12 25.70 10.09 5.48
N ARG A 13 25.95 8.79 5.30
CA ARG A 13 26.85 7.99 6.13
C ARG A 13 27.61 7.02 5.23
N PHE A 14 28.86 6.72 5.59
CA PHE A 14 29.72 5.77 4.89
C PHE A 14 30.42 4.83 5.88
N GLY A 15 31.02 3.77 5.34
CA GLY A 15 31.77 2.77 6.10
C GLY A 15 30.91 1.56 6.49
N GLY A 16 31.49 0.37 6.31
CA GLY A 16 30.79 -0.90 6.51
C GLY A 16 29.57 -1.07 5.60
N GLU A 17 28.56 -1.79 6.09
CA GLU A 17 27.33 -2.09 5.36
C GLU A 17 26.53 -0.84 4.94
N GLU A 18 26.49 0.18 5.80
CA GLU A 18 25.76 1.42 5.52
C GLU A 18 26.36 2.22 4.35
N GLY A 19 27.69 2.19 4.21
CA GLY A 19 28.35 2.78 3.04
C GLY A 19 28.02 2.04 1.74
N LEU A 20 28.00 0.70 1.77
CA LEU A 20 27.61 -0.09 0.59
C LEU A 20 26.15 0.17 0.20
N ARG A 21 25.25 0.22 1.18
CA ARG A 21 23.83 0.55 0.95
C ARG A 21 23.63 1.94 0.34
N SER A 22 24.47 2.93 0.72
CA SER A 22 24.40 4.28 0.14
C SER A 22 24.71 4.34 -1.37
N LEU A 23 25.41 3.33 -1.90
CA LEU A 23 25.71 3.18 -3.33
C LEU A 23 24.66 2.35 -4.07
N CYS A 24 23.65 1.82 -3.36
CA CYS A 24 22.60 1.00 -3.93
C CYS A 24 21.29 1.78 -4.03
N SER A 25 20.53 1.50 -5.10
CA SER A 25 19.11 1.88 -5.15
C SER A 25 18.29 0.81 -4.45
N VAL A 26 17.84 1.10 -3.23
CA VAL A 26 17.03 0.16 -2.45
C VAL A 26 15.67 0.00 -3.13
N LYS A 27 15.35 -1.23 -3.54
CA LYS A 27 14.07 -1.58 -4.16
C LYS A 27 13.41 -2.72 -3.38
N SER A 28 12.18 -2.50 -2.94
CA SER A 28 11.31 -3.57 -2.43
C SER A 28 10.60 -4.24 -3.60
N ILE A 29 10.71 -5.57 -3.67
CA ILE A 29 10.00 -6.39 -4.66
C ILE A 29 9.07 -7.30 -3.87
N THR A 30 7.81 -7.37 -4.30
CA THR A 30 6.79 -8.26 -3.72
C THR A 30 6.24 -9.10 -4.85
N GLU A 31 6.18 -10.41 -4.62
CA GLU A 31 5.63 -11.39 -5.56
C GLU A 31 4.60 -12.27 -4.86
N ASP A 32 3.57 -12.66 -5.61
CA ASP A 32 2.54 -13.57 -5.12
C ASP A 32 3.10 -14.99 -5.04
N ARG A 33 3.50 -15.41 -3.85
CA ARG A 33 4.03 -16.76 -3.60
C ARG A 33 3.11 -17.88 -4.10
N PHE A 34 1.79 -17.65 -4.08
CA PHE A 34 0.76 -18.59 -4.50
C PHE A 34 -0.15 -18.00 -5.59
N PHE A 35 0.45 -17.38 -6.61
CA PHE A 35 -0.27 -16.71 -7.71
C PHE A 35 -1.39 -17.55 -8.36
N SER A 36 -1.25 -18.88 -8.38
CA SER A 36 -2.28 -19.80 -8.90
C SER A 36 -3.52 -19.94 -8.01
N TYR A 37 -3.41 -19.67 -6.70
CA TYR A 37 -4.47 -19.85 -5.72
C TYR A 37 -5.03 -18.52 -5.19
N ILE A 38 -4.16 -17.52 -5.01
CA ILE A 38 -4.53 -16.21 -4.49
C ILE A 38 -4.00 -15.18 -5.48
N ARG A 39 -4.92 -14.48 -6.15
CA ARG A 39 -4.59 -13.39 -7.07
C ARG A 39 -4.86 -12.06 -6.38
N THR A 40 -3.84 -11.23 -6.22
CA THR A 40 -4.04 -9.83 -5.80
C THR A 40 -4.35 -8.94 -7.00
N SER A 41 -5.33 -9.34 -7.82
CA SER A 41 -5.80 -8.51 -8.92
C SER A 41 -6.45 -7.25 -8.37
N ILE A 42 -6.14 -6.12 -9.00
CA ILE A 42 -6.72 -4.82 -8.62
C ILE A 42 -8.23 -4.89 -8.91
N PRO A 43 -9.11 -4.55 -7.96
CA PRO A 43 -10.55 -4.56 -8.19
C PRO A 43 -10.94 -3.60 -9.32
N PRO A 44 -11.85 -3.99 -10.23
CA PRO A 44 -12.24 -3.16 -11.38
C PRO A 44 -12.64 -1.70 -11.06
N PRO A 45 -13.35 -1.40 -9.94
CA PRO A 45 -13.73 -0.02 -9.63
C PRO A 45 -12.56 0.92 -9.35
N VAL A 46 -11.39 0.38 -8.99
CA VAL A 46 -10.17 1.13 -8.65
C VAL A 46 -9.01 0.84 -9.59
N ASP A 47 -9.26 0.05 -10.65
CA ASP A 47 -8.27 -0.23 -11.68
C ASP A 47 -8.12 0.98 -12.61
N TYR A 48 -6.90 1.30 -12.99
CA TYR A 48 -6.63 2.48 -13.82
C TYR A 48 -6.70 2.13 -15.31
N PRO A 49 -7.33 2.98 -16.15
CA PRO A 49 -7.96 4.26 -15.81
C PRO A 49 -9.29 4.09 -15.07
N ILE A 50 -9.51 4.91 -14.04
CA ILE A 50 -10.69 4.79 -13.16
C ILE A 50 -11.98 5.06 -13.97
N PRO A 51 -12.93 4.11 -14.04
CA PRO A 51 -14.13 4.26 -14.85
C PRO A 51 -15.16 5.21 -14.24
N ASP A 52 -15.35 5.18 -12.92
CA ASP A 52 -16.25 6.08 -12.18
C ASP A 52 -15.65 6.43 -10.81
N THR A 53 -15.24 7.68 -10.64
CA THR A 53 -14.61 8.18 -9.41
C THR A 53 -15.53 8.08 -8.18
N LYS A 54 -16.85 8.22 -8.35
CA LYS A 54 -17.78 8.13 -7.21
C LYS A 54 -17.92 6.68 -6.74
N LYS A 55 -18.01 5.72 -7.68
CA LYS A 55 -18.00 4.29 -7.35
C LYS A 55 -16.69 3.86 -6.70
N ALA A 56 -15.55 4.30 -7.26
CA ALA A 56 -14.22 4.03 -6.72
C ALA A 56 -14.08 4.54 -5.27
N TRP A 57 -14.53 5.78 -5.00
CA TRP A 57 -14.49 6.36 -3.67
C TRP A 57 -15.39 5.61 -2.67
N GLY A 58 -16.62 5.27 -3.08
CA GLY A 58 -17.53 4.46 -2.25
C GLY A 58 -16.95 3.09 -1.89
N PHE A 59 -16.31 2.43 -2.87
CA PHE A 59 -15.61 1.16 -2.66
C PHE A 59 -14.47 1.30 -1.64
N LEU A 60 -13.62 2.32 -1.77
CA LEU A 60 -12.50 2.57 -0.85
C LEU A 60 -12.97 2.89 0.57
N VAL A 61 -14.02 3.71 0.71
CA VAL A 61 -14.63 4.00 2.02
C VAL A 61 -15.21 2.73 2.64
N GLY A 62 -15.87 1.88 1.83
CA GLY A 62 -16.34 0.56 2.25
C GLY A 62 -15.22 -0.34 2.75
N LEU A 63 -14.10 -0.39 2.01
CA LEU A 63 -12.90 -1.17 2.37
C LEU A 63 -12.31 -0.74 3.71
N VAL A 64 -12.14 0.58 3.92
CA VAL A 64 -11.62 1.12 5.18
C VAL A 64 -12.57 0.82 6.33
N ASN A 65 -13.87 0.95 6.13
CA ASN A 65 -14.86 0.61 7.15
C ASN A 65 -14.87 -0.89 7.47
N LEU A 66 -14.73 -1.77 6.48
CA LEU A 66 -14.65 -3.21 6.71
C LEU A 66 -13.41 -3.57 7.55
N ALA A 67 -12.25 -3.00 7.21
CA ALA A 67 -10.98 -3.30 7.88
C ALA A 67 -10.86 -2.67 9.28
N TYR A 68 -11.29 -1.40 9.43
CA TYR A 68 -10.96 -0.58 10.60
C TYR A 68 -12.17 -0.15 11.45
N ALA A 69 -13.42 -0.46 11.07
CA ALA A 69 -14.54 -0.11 11.93
C ALA A 69 -14.48 -0.86 13.27
N ARG A 70 -14.68 -0.11 14.36
CA ARG A 70 -14.66 -0.61 15.74
C ARG A 70 -15.89 -1.46 16.08
N ARG A 71 -17.03 -1.22 15.42
CA ARG A 71 -18.30 -1.91 15.66
C ARG A 71 -18.61 -2.87 14.53
N ILE A 72 -19.20 -4.02 14.85
CA ILE A 72 -19.63 -5.03 13.87
C ILE A 72 -20.57 -4.43 12.81
N TRP A 73 -21.48 -3.54 13.23
CA TRP A 73 -22.36 -2.82 12.31
C TRP A 73 -21.61 -1.99 11.26
N GLY A 74 -20.52 -1.32 11.67
CA GLY A 74 -19.70 -0.54 10.73
C GLY A 74 -18.99 -1.44 9.72
N ARG A 75 -18.56 -2.63 10.13
CA ARG A 75 -17.99 -3.64 9.23
C ARG A 75 -19.03 -4.20 8.27
N ALA A 76 -20.23 -4.51 8.76
CA ALA A 76 -21.34 -4.99 7.92
C ALA A 76 -21.77 -3.94 6.87
N LYS A 77 -21.84 -2.67 7.27
CA LYS A 77 -22.07 -1.56 6.32
C LYS A 77 -20.94 -1.46 5.28
N GLY A 78 -19.69 -1.52 5.72
CA GLY A 78 -18.53 -1.50 4.82
C GLY A 78 -18.53 -2.65 3.81
N LEU A 79 -18.96 -3.85 4.22
CA LEU A 79 -19.15 -4.98 3.32
C LEU A 79 -20.24 -4.71 2.26
N GLY A 80 -21.36 -4.09 2.66
CA GLY A 80 -22.40 -3.68 1.73
C GLY A 80 -21.92 -2.64 0.71
N ASP A 81 -21.15 -1.65 1.17
CA ASP A 81 -20.57 -0.61 0.31
C ASP A 81 -19.56 -1.20 -0.70
N LEU A 82 -18.78 -2.21 -0.29
CA LEU A 82 -17.87 -2.94 -1.18
C LEU A 82 -18.60 -3.69 -2.29
N ILE A 83 -19.64 -4.46 -1.93
CA ILE A 83 -20.45 -5.22 -2.90
C ILE A 83 -21.12 -4.27 -3.88
N LYS A 84 -21.67 -3.14 -3.39
CA LYS A 84 -22.29 -2.12 -4.23
C LYS A 84 -21.30 -1.41 -5.14
N GLY A 85 -20.06 -1.21 -4.70
CA GLY A 85 -19.00 -0.64 -5.53
C GLY A 85 -18.53 -1.59 -6.63
N LEU A 86 -18.66 -2.90 -6.43
CA LEU A 86 -18.25 -3.94 -7.37
C LEU A 86 -19.30 -4.24 -8.46
N LEU A 87 -20.58 -3.94 -8.19
CA LEU A 87 -21.73 -4.06 -9.11
C LEU A 87 -21.95 -2.78 -9.94
#